data_AF-A0A7C6EG13-F1
#
_entry.id   AF-A0A7C6EG13-F1
#
_cell.length_a   1.000
_cell.length_b   1.000
_cell.length_c   1.000
_cell.angle_alpha   90.00
_cell.angle_beta   90.00
_cell.angle_gamma   90.00
#
_symmetry.space_group_name_H-M   'P 1'
#
loop_
_entity.id
_entity.type
_entity.pdbx_description
1 polymer ?
#
loop_
_entity_poly.entity_id
_entity_poly.type
_entity_poly.pdbx_seq_one_letter_code
_entity_poly.pdbx_strand_id
1 'polypeptide(L)'
;MIFSISGCLFPKQNIYQKGVISYEKKEYEKAIRYFTEFYQRSPSGDSTLFFLYNCYIKVGDIRTGIKILEELAKRKNPSEPIYSNLFSYYHQNNLYHKINQMILNAPQPVIQKFDIKYPLTKRICAELFAGALSSGKIDDPINFALKRGILKSAPDGKFYENDTIKVNQLILLLDSFIPPVNPENNFRFKYIKMNSYLYLPYSRLISLNILEYDENINPEASATLSQALRAITNLKNRGFLK
;
A
#
# COMPACT_ATOMS: atom_id res chain seq x y z
N MET A 1 26.22 37.08 -55.09
CA MET A 1 24.74 37.18 -55.18
C MET A 1 24.22 35.76 -55.37
N ILE A 2 23.23 35.38 -54.54
CA ILE A 2 22.41 34.14 -54.60
C ILE A 2 23.11 32.81 -54.31
N PHE A 3 23.08 32.38 -53.04
CA PHE A 3 22.94 30.96 -52.71
C PHE A 3 21.48 30.69 -52.34
N SER A 4 20.91 29.74 -53.06
CA SER A 4 19.53 29.31 -53.00
C SER A 4 19.13 28.77 -51.63
N ILE A 5 18.04 29.31 -51.11
CA ILE A 5 17.20 28.67 -50.09
C ILE A 5 16.52 27.48 -50.77
N SER A 6 16.71 26.25 -50.27
CA SER A 6 15.70 25.18 -50.31
C SER A 6 16.27 23.92 -49.65
N GLY A 7 15.92 23.73 -48.38
CA GLY A 7 16.25 22.53 -47.64
C GLY A 7 15.87 22.60 -46.17
N CYS A 8 14.79 23.30 -45.82
CA CYS A 8 14.20 23.18 -44.47
C CYS A 8 13.58 21.78 -44.36
N LEU A 9 14.42 20.88 -43.86
CA LEU A 9 14.11 19.55 -43.37
C LEU A 9 12.83 19.58 -42.53
N PHE A 10 11.80 18.85 -42.95
CA PHE A 10 10.60 18.57 -42.15
C PHE A 10 11.03 18.18 -40.72
N PRO A 11 10.39 18.70 -39.65
CA PRO A 11 10.80 18.38 -38.29
C PRO A 11 10.67 16.87 -38.10
N LYS A 12 11.77 16.19 -37.73
CA LYS A 12 11.75 14.76 -37.36
C LYS A 12 10.65 14.57 -36.32
N GLN A 13 9.50 14.01 -36.71
CA GLN A 13 8.46 13.62 -35.77
C GLN A 13 9.10 12.75 -34.70
N ASN A 14 9.06 13.21 -33.46
CA ASN A 14 9.62 12.49 -32.34
C ASN A 14 8.84 11.18 -32.20
N ILE A 15 9.53 10.05 -32.09
CA ILE A 15 8.89 8.73 -31.97
C ILE A 15 7.91 8.66 -30.78
N TYR A 16 8.17 9.42 -29.72
CA TYR A 16 7.22 9.62 -28.63
C TYR A 16 5.89 10.22 -29.11
N GLN A 17 5.92 11.25 -29.96
CA GLN A 17 4.71 11.87 -30.53
C GLN A 17 3.93 10.87 -31.39
N LYS A 18 4.61 10.00 -32.14
CA LYS A 18 3.94 8.92 -32.88
C LYS A 18 3.23 7.96 -31.92
N GLY A 19 3.86 7.62 -30.80
CA GLY A 19 3.24 6.85 -29.72
C GLY A 19 1.98 7.51 -29.17
N VAL A 20 2.04 8.80 -28.85
CA VAL A 20 0.90 9.59 -28.35
C VAL A 20 -0.24 9.64 -29.37
N ILE A 21 0.06 9.93 -30.64
CA ILE A 21 -0.96 9.98 -31.72
C ILE A 21 -1.64 8.61 -31.88
N SER A 22 -0.87 7.51 -31.88
CA SER A 22 -1.46 6.16 -31.95
C SER A 22 -2.28 5.83 -30.71
N TYR A 23 -1.85 6.25 -29.52
CA TYR A 23 -2.62 6.09 -28.28
C TYR A 23 -3.97 6.83 -28.33
N GLU A 24 -3.97 8.08 -28.78
CA GLU A 24 -5.18 8.89 -28.94
C GLU A 24 -6.14 8.30 -29.99
N LYS A 25 -5.59 7.72 -31.06
CA LYS A 25 -6.36 6.96 -32.06
C LYS A 25 -6.79 5.57 -31.59
N LYS A 26 -6.49 5.19 -30.34
CA LYS A 26 -6.77 3.86 -29.75
C LYS A 26 -6.09 2.69 -30.48
N GLU A 27 -5.03 2.97 -31.24
CA GLU A 27 -4.19 1.97 -31.89
C GLU A 27 -3.14 1.47 -30.90
N TYR A 28 -3.59 0.79 -29.84
CA TYR A 28 -2.76 0.50 -28.66
C TYR A 28 -1.54 -0.37 -28.98
N GLU A 29 -1.65 -1.36 -29.87
CA GLU A 29 -0.52 -2.19 -30.29
C GLU A 29 0.53 -1.37 -31.05
N LYS A 30 0.11 -0.40 -31.88
CA LYS A 30 1.05 0.52 -32.55
C LYS A 30 1.70 1.46 -31.55
N ALA A 31 0.92 1.98 -30.60
CA ALA A 31 1.42 2.84 -29.53
C ALA A 31 2.46 2.11 -28.67
N ILE A 32 2.22 0.84 -28.31
CA ILE A 32 3.18 -0.01 -27.57
C ILE A 32 4.51 -0.06 -28.31
N ARG A 33 4.51 -0.31 -29.63
CA ARG A 33 5.76 -0.37 -30.42
C ARG A 33 6.52 0.96 -30.34
N TYR A 34 5.86 2.08 -30.60
CA TYR A 34 6.50 3.39 -30.58
C TYR A 34 7.03 3.78 -29.19
N PHE A 35 6.25 3.55 -28.13
CA PHE A 35 6.69 3.86 -26.78
C PHE A 35 7.80 2.92 -26.29
N THR A 36 7.77 1.64 -26.66
CA THR A 36 8.85 0.68 -26.34
C THR A 36 10.15 1.11 -27.01
N GLU A 37 10.09 1.45 -28.30
CA GLU A 37 11.27 1.94 -29.03
C GLU A 37 11.80 3.26 -28.45
N PHE A 38 10.90 4.19 -28.07
CA PHE A 38 11.31 5.41 -27.38
C PHE A 38 12.01 5.13 -26.05
N TYR A 39 11.43 4.24 -25.23
CA TYR A 39 11.96 3.89 -23.92
C TYR A 39 13.33 3.20 -24.01
N GLN A 40 13.55 2.33 -24.99
CA GLN A 40 14.85 1.72 -25.24
C GLN A 40 15.96 2.72 -25.57
N ARG A 41 15.61 3.81 -26.28
CA ARG A 41 16.56 4.88 -26.66
C ARG A 41 16.78 5.91 -25.55
N SER A 42 15.78 6.12 -24.70
CA SER A 42 15.84 7.06 -23.57
C SER A 42 15.05 6.52 -22.37
N PRO A 43 15.67 5.72 -21.48
CA PRO A 43 15.00 5.07 -20.35
C PRO A 43 14.46 5.98 -19.23
N SER A 44 14.52 7.31 -19.41
CA SER A 44 14.27 8.33 -18.39
C SER A 44 12.82 8.83 -18.32
N GLY A 45 11.88 8.28 -19.09
CA GLY A 45 10.52 8.80 -19.19
C GLY A 45 9.45 8.06 -18.36
N ASP A 46 9.18 8.51 -17.14
CA ASP A 46 8.06 8.00 -16.30
C ASP A 46 6.71 8.11 -17.04
N SER A 47 6.53 9.17 -17.83
CA SER A 47 5.37 9.38 -18.70
C SER A 47 5.23 8.29 -19.77
N THR A 48 6.35 7.86 -20.37
CA THR A 48 6.34 6.81 -21.40
C THR A 48 5.94 5.48 -20.80
N LEU A 49 6.48 5.13 -19.63
CA LEU A 49 6.07 3.92 -18.92
C LEU A 49 4.60 3.96 -18.52
N PHE A 50 4.09 5.11 -18.10
CA PHE A 50 2.66 5.24 -17.79
C PHE A 50 1.78 5.05 -19.04
N PHE A 51 2.19 5.58 -20.20
CA PHE A 51 1.52 5.29 -21.46
C PHE A 51 1.59 3.82 -21.84
N LEU A 52 2.75 3.16 -21.68
CA LEU A 52 2.90 1.73 -21.92
C LEU A 52 1.97 0.92 -21.01
N TYR A 53 1.95 1.21 -19.71
CA TYR A 53 1.00 0.62 -18.77
C TYR A 53 -0.43 0.72 -19.30
N ASN A 54 -0.90 1.92 -19.64
CA ASN A 54 -2.26 2.13 -20.14
C ASN A 54 -2.51 1.34 -21.43
N CYS A 55 -1.56 1.30 -22.37
CA CYS A 55 -1.70 0.50 -23.59
C CYS A 55 -1.83 -0.99 -23.28
N TYR A 56 -0.96 -1.54 -22.42
CA TYR A 56 -1.00 -2.95 -22.04
C TYR A 56 -2.31 -3.34 -21.35
N ILE A 57 -2.85 -2.46 -20.48
CA ILE A 57 -4.19 -2.67 -19.91
C ILE A 57 -5.27 -2.68 -21.00
N LYS A 58 -5.19 -1.79 -21.99
CA LYS A 58 -6.20 -1.69 -23.06
C LYS A 58 -6.18 -2.87 -24.04
N VAL A 59 -5.04 -3.51 -24.25
CA VAL A 59 -4.93 -4.73 -25.08
C VAL A 59 -5.16 -6.02 -24.28
N GLY A 60 -5.42 -5.92 -22.97
CA GLY A 60 -5.71 -7.06 -22.10
C GLY A 60 -4.48 -7.77 -21.52
N ASP A 61 -3.26 -7.34 -21.82
CA ASP A 61 -2.05 -7.85 -21.16
C ASP A 61 -1.83 -7.15 -19.82
N ILE A 62 -2.73 -7.46 -18.88
CA ILE A 62 -2.73 -6.89 -17.53
C ILE A 62 -1.42 -7.22 -16.80
N ARG A 63 -0.87 -8.43 -17.00
CA ARG A 63 0.35 -8.88 -16.33
C ARG A 63 1.54 -7.98 -16.67
N THR A 64 1.73 -7.65 -17.95
CA THR A 64 2.80 -6.75 -18.37
C THR A 64 2.55 -5.32 -17.88
N GLY A 65 1.31 -4.84 -17.95
CA GLY A 65 0.94 -3.53 -17.39
C GLY A 65 1.30 -3.40 -15.91
N ILE A 66 0.94 -4.39 -15.08
CA ILE A 66 1.23 -4.35 -13.64
C ILE A 66 2.74 -4.37 -13.34
N LYS A 67 3.55 -5.13 -14.11
CA LYS A 67 5.01 -5.09 -13.96
C LYS A 67 5.58 -3.69 -14.20
N ILE A 68 5.02 -2.96 -15.17
CA ILE A 68 5.42 -1.57 -15.45
C ILE A 68 5.04 -0.64 -14.30
N LEU A 69 3.85 -0.79 -13.71
CA LEU A 69 3.49 -0.03 -12.50
C LEU A 69 4.39 -0.35 -11.31
N GLU A 70 4.72 -1.63 -11.10
CA GLU A 70 5.67 -2.05 -10.05
C GLU A 70 7.07 -1.43 -10.27
N GLU A 71 7.51 -1.27 -11.52
CA GLU A 71 8.75 -0.55 -11.85
C GLU A 71 8.63 0.95 -11.56
N LEU A 72 7.54 1.57 -12.00
CA LEU A 72 7.25 2.98 -11.77
C LEU A 72 7.22 3.33 -10.27
N ALA A 73 6.66 2.44 -9.44
CA ALA A 73 6.60 2.62 -7.98
C ALA A 73 7.98 2.67 -7.31
N LYS A 74 9.02 2.09 -7.93
CA LYS A 74 10.41 2.08 -7.42
C LYS A 74 11.20 3.32 -7.81
N ARG A 75 10.66 4.19 -8.67
CA ARG A 75 11.33 5.42 -9.11
C ARG A 75 11.33 6.45 -7.97
N LYS A 76 12.17 7.50 -8.10
CA LYS A 76 12.40 8.47 -7.01
C LYS A 76 11.14 9.23 -6.59
N ASN A 77 10.29 9.59 -7.56
CA ASN A 77 9.08 10.40 -7.34
C ASN A 77 7.84 9.72 -7.98
N PRO A 78 7.41 8.56 -7.46
CA PRO A 78 6.28 7.85 -8.01
C PRO A 78 5.00 8.63 -7.73
N SER A 79 4.19 8.85 -8.76
CA SER A 79 2.90 9.53 -8.65
C SER A 79 1.88 8.68 -7.88
N GLU A 80 0.97 9.34 -7.17
CA GLU A 80 -0.10 8.67 -6.40
C GLU A 80 -0.96 7.71 -7.25
N PRO A 81 -1.32 8.01 -8.52
CA PRO A 81 -2.09 7.09 -9.35
C PRO A 81 -1.44 5.71 -9.54
N ILE A 82 -0.11 5.61 -9.47
CA ILE A 82 0.60 4.32 -9.54
C ILE A 82 0.18 3.44 -8.37
N TYR A 83 0.21 3.97 -7.14
CA TYR A 83 -0.16 3.22 -5.94
C TYR A 83 -1.66 2.89 -5.91
N SER A 84 -2.52 3.82 -6.31
CA SER A 84 -3.96 3.58 -6.40
C SER A 84 -4.31 2.45 -7.40
N ASN A 85 -3.61 2.40 -8.54
CA ASN A 85 -3.79 1.31 -9.52
C ASN A 85 -3.25 -0.03 -9.00
N LEU A 86 -2.05 -0.04 -8.39
CA LEU A 86 -1.48 -1.24 -7.80
C LEU A 86 -2.35 -1.79 -6.67
N PHE A 87 -2.81 -0.93 -5.75
CA PHE A 87 -3.73 -1.31 -4.68
C PHE A 87 -4.99 -1.95 -5.24
N SER A 88 -5.64 -1.30 -6.21
CA SER A 88 -6.88 -1.81 -6.82
C SER A 88 -6.65 -3.20 -7.45
N TYR A 89 -5.56 -3.37 -8.19
CA TYR A 89 -5.23 -4.65 -8.79
C TYR A 89 -4.95 -5.73 -7.74
N TYR A 90 -4.11 -5.45 -6.74
CA TYR A 90 -3.80 -6.43 -5.70
C TYR A 90 -5.02 -6.79 -4.85
N HIS A 91 -5.88 -5.81 -4.56
CA HIS A 91 -7.09 -6.01 -3.78
C HIS A 91 -8.09 -6.90 -4.53
N GLN A 92 -8.37 -6.61 -5.81
CA GLN A 92 -9.23 -7.44 -6.66
C GLN A 92 -8.72 -8.87 -6.87
N ASN A 93 -7.40 -9.07 -6.78
CA ASN A 93 -6.78 -10.38 -6.93
C ASN A 93 -6.46 -11.05 -5.60
N ASN A 94 -6.91 -10.47 -4.47
CA ASN A 94 -6.70 -10.99 -3.12
C ASN A 94 -5.21 -11.22 -2.75
N LEU A 95 -4.32 -10.36 -3.27
CA LEU A 95 -2.87 -10.38 -3.06
C LEU A 95 -2.47 -9.44 -1.91
N TYR A 96 -2.99 -9.70 -0.71
CA TYR A 96 -2.80 -8.80 0.44
C TYR A 96 -1.33 -8.61 0.86
N HIS A 97 -0.48 -9.62 0.64
CA HIS A 97 0.96 -9.49 0.92
C HIS A 97 1.62 -8.42 0.05
N LYS A 98 1.18 -8.27 -1.20
CA LYS A 98 1.67 -7.21 -2.09
C LYS A 98 1.16 -5.83 -1.66
N ILE A 99 -0.07 -5.74 -1.16
CA ILE A 99 -0.61 -4.50 -0.57
C ILE A 99 0.26 -4.07 0.62
N ASN A 100 0.54 -4.99 1.54
CA ASN A 100 1.38 -4.72 2.70
C ASN A 100 2.79 -4.25 2.28
N GLN A 101 3.44 -4.97 1.38
CA GLN A 101 4.76 -4.59 0.86
C GLN A 101 4.72 -3.22 0.16
N MET A 102 3.67 -2.94 -0.60
CA MET A 102 3.51 -1.67 -1.30
C MET A 102 3.39 -0.50 -0.32
N ILE A 103 2.52 -0.60 0.68
CA ILE A 103 2.30 0.48 1.67
C ILE A 103 3.55 0.70 2.53
N LEU A 104 4.22 -0.38 2.98
CA LEU A 104 5.43 -0.28 3.79
C LEU A 104 6.58 0.43 3.06
N ASN A 105 6.66 0.30 1.73
CA ASN A 105 7.71 0.92 0.92
C ASN A 105 7.27 2.23 0.25
N ALA A 106 6.03 2.68 0.45
CA ALA A 106 5.51 3.89 -0.18
C ALA A 106 6.07 5.17 0.48
N PRO A 107 6.22 6.28 -0.27
CA PRO A 107 6.55 7.58 0.30
C PRO A 107 5.49 8.08 1.30
N GLN A 108 5.90 8.83 2.33
CA GLN A 108 4.99 9.35 3.37
C GLN A 108 3.76 10.11 2.82
N PRO A 109 3.88 10.98 1.79
CA PRO A 109 2.70 11.65 1.24
C PRO A 109 1.67 10.69 0.62
N VAL A 110 2.13 9.54 0.11
CA VAL A 110 1.23 8.49 -0.39
C VAL A 110 0.57 7.78 0.79
N ILE A 111 1.34 7.39 1.81
CA ILE A 111 0.83 6.72 3.00
C ILE A 111 -0.28 7.55 3.67
N GLN A 112 -0.08 8.86 3.85
CA GLN A 112 -1.08 9.76 4.45
C GLN A 112 -2.40 9.78 3.66
N LYS A 113 -2.34 9.79 2.33
CA LYS A 113 -3.55 9.70 1.49
C LYS A 113 -4.23 8.35 1.62
N PHE A 114 -3.46 7.27 1.75
CA PHE A 114 -4.00 5.93 1.97
C PHE A 114 -4.68 5.82 3.34
N ASP A 115 -4.09 6.38 4.40
CA ASP A 115 -4.69 6.40 5.74
C ASP A 115 -6.04 7.13 5.74
N ILE A 116 -6.19 8.21 4.95
CA ILE A 116 -7.44 8.94 4.80
C ILE A 116 -8.46 8.14 3.96
N LYS A 117 -8.02 7.57 2.83
CA LYS A 117 -8.89 6.90 1.86
C LYS A 117 -9.36 5.52 2.33
N TYR A 118 -8.54 4.82 3.11
CA TYR A 118 -8.76 3.45 3.58
C TYR A 118 -8.69 3.42 5.11
N PRO A 119 -9.77 3.86 5.80
CA PRO A 119 -9.81 3.81 7.26
C PRO A 119 -9.66 2.37 7.75
N LEU A 120 -8.96 2.16 8.87
CA LEU A 120 -8.74 0.82 9.40
C LEU A 120 -10.06 0.22 9.91
N THR A 121 -10.75 -0.53 9.06
CA THR A 121 -11.92 -1.34 9.46
C THR A 121 -11.49 -2.73 9.92
N LYS A 122 -12.41 -3.49 10.52
CA LYS A 122 -12.17 -4.91 10.85
C LYS A 122 -11.82 -5.74 9.61
N ARG A 123 -12.43 -5.45 8.45
CA ARG A 123 -12.07 -6.07 7.17
C ARG A 123 -10.65 -5.74 6.76
N ILE A 124 -10.28 -4.46 6.73
CA ILE A 124 -8.91 -4.06 6.35
C ILE A 124 -7.90 -4.65 7.33
N CYS A 125 -8.19 -4.66 8.63
CA CYS A 125 -7.34 -5.31 9.62
C CYS A 125 -7.13 -6.80 9.31
N ALA A 126 -8.20 -7.53 8.96
CA ALA A 126 -8.09 -8.93 8.53
C ALA A 126 -7.23 -9.09 7.26
N GLU A 127 -7.38 -8.20 6.28
CA GLU A 127 -6.55 -8.17 5.07
C GLU A 127 -5.06 -7.94 5.41
N LEU A 128 -4.75 -7.00 6.32
CA LEU A 128 -3.38 -6.74 6.76
C LEU A 128 -2.75 -7.98 7.43
N PHE A 129 -3.47 -8.66 8.32
CA PHE A 129 -2.99 -9.90 8.93
C PHE A 129 -2.83 -11.04 7.90
N ALA A 130 -3.78 -11.19 6.98
CA ALA A 130 -3.67 -12.17 5.89
C ALA A 130 -2.42 -11.93 5.04
N GLY A 131 -2.15 -10.67 4.67
CA GLY A 131 -0.95 -10.30 3.92
C GLY A 131 0.35 -10.43 4.72
N ALA A 132 0.29 -10.29 6.05
CA ALA A 132 1.45 -10.51 6.91
C ALA A 132 1.78 -11.99 7.04
N LEU A 133 0.77 -12.87 7.12
CA LEU A 133 0.94 -14.29 7.46
C LEU A 133 0.92 -15.23 6.26
N SER A 134 0.58 -14.75 5.07
CA SER A 134 0.57 -15.54 3.84
C SER A 134 1.20 -14.77 2.69
N SER A 135 2.07 -15.44 1.93
CA SER A 135 2.58 -14.93 0.65
C SER A 135 1.69 -15.31 -0.55
N GLY A 136 0.61 -16.06 -0.31
CA GLY A 136 -0.32 -16.52 -1.33
C GLY A 136 -1.52 -15.59 -1.52
N LYS A 137 -2.41 -15.99 -2.43
CA LYS A 137 -3.76 -15.43 -2.56
C LYS A 137 -4.61 -15.91 -1.39
N ILE A 138 -5.42 -15.02 -0.78
CA ILE A 138 -6.35 -15.37 0.29
C ILE A 138 -7.74 -14.89 -0.08
N ASP A 139 -8.64 -15.78 -0.50
CA ASP A 139 -9.95 -15.36 -1.00
C ASP A 139 -10.89 -14.78 0.06
N ASP A 140 -10.74 -15.21 1.31
CA ASP A 140 -11.53 -14.72 2.44
C ASP A 140 -10.62 -14.34 3.62
N PRO A 141 -10.18 -13.07 3.70
CA PRO A 141 -9.32 -12.59 4.77
C PRO A 141 -10.01 -12.61 6.13
N ILE A 142 -11.33 -12.44 6.18
CA ILE A 142 -12.10 -12.43 7.43
C ILE A 142 -12.11 -13.83 8.03
N ASN A 143 -12.52 -14.83 7.27
CA ASN A 143 -12.49 -16.23 7.72
C ASN A 143 -11.06 -16.69 8.03
N PHE A 144 -10.06 -16.23 7.26
CA PHE A 144 -8.65 -16.47 7.56
C PHE A 144 -8.26 -15.97 8.95
N ALA A 145 -8.69 -14.75 9.33
CA ALA A 145 -8.41 -14.15 10.62
C ALA A 145 -9.20 -14.80 11.76
N LEU A 146 -10.49 -15.09 11.54
CA LEU A 146 -11.36 -15.73 12.53
C LEU A 146 -10.88 -17.14 12.89
N LYS A 147 -10.54 -17.98 11.89
CA LYS A 147 -10.04 -19.35 12.12
C LYS A 147 -8.72 -19.39 12.89
N ARG A 148 -7.93 -18.33 12.81
CA ARG A 148 -6.66 -18.18 13.55
C ARG A 148 -6.85 -17.52 14.91
N GLY A 149 -8.08 -17.13 15.27
CA GLY A 149 -8.36 -16.41 16.51
C GLY A 149 -7.74 -15.01 16.58
N ILE A 150 -7.33 -14.44 15.44
CA ILE A 150 -6.73 -13.10 15.35
C ILE A 150 -7.81 -12.06 15.63
N LEU A 151 -8.93 -12.16 14.92
CA LEU A 151 -10.12 -11.36 15.17
C LEU A 151 -11.22 -12.25 15.74
N LYS A 152 -12.19 -11.63 16.41
CA LYS A 152 -13.33 -12.32 17.02
C LYS A 152 -14.63 -11.71 16.53
N SER A 153 -15.66 -12.54 16.37
CA SER A 153 -17.03 -12.10 16.15
C SER A 153 -17.59 -11.43 17.40
N ALA A 154 -18.63 -10.62 17.21
CA ALA A 154 -19.40 -10.07 18.32
C ALA A 154 -20.19 -11.19 19.06
N PRO A 155 -20.69 -10.92 20.28
CA PRO A 155 -21.45 -11.91 21.07
C PRO A 155 -22.70 -12.46 20.38
N ASP A 156 -23.26 -11.72 19.42
CA ASP A 156 -24.40 -12.14 18.58
C ASP A 156 -23.99 -13.04 17.40
N GLY A 157 -22.71 -13.43 17.33
CA GLY A 157 -22.13 -14.25 16.28
C GLY A 157 -21.81 -13.50 14.99
N LYS A 158 -22.16 -12.22 14.86
CA LYS A 158 -21.93 -11.43 13.63
C LYS A 158 -20.53 -10.85 13.59
N PHE A 159 -20.01 -10.68 12.38
CA PHE A 159 -18.77 -9.97 12.11
C PHE A 159 -19.06 -8.65 11.40
N TYR A 160 -19.01 -7.56 12.15
CA TYR A 160 -19.26 -6.21 11.67
C TYR A 160 -18.05 -5.66 10.91
N GLU A 161 -17.84 -6.14 9.68
CA GLU A 161 -16.60 -5.95 8.92
C GLU A 161 -16.22 -4.49 8.64
N ASN A 162 -17.21 -3.59 8.58
CA ASN A 162 -17.04 -2.18 8.27
C ASN A 162 -16.83 -1.29 9.52
N ASP A 163 -16.88 -1.86 10.73
CA ASP A 163 -16.56 -1.11 11.94
C ASP A 163 -15.11 -0.64 11.90
N THR A 164 -14.90 0.66 12.14
CA THR A 164 -13.56 1.21 12.30
C THR A 164 -12.94 0.78 13.62
N ILE A 165 -11.64 0.49 13.58
CA ILE A 165 -10.85 0.14 14.75
C ILE A 165 -10.26 1.42 15.33
N LYS A 166 -10.57 1.68 16.59
CA LYS A 166 -9.96 2.76 17.37
C LYS A 166 -8.56 2.37 17.84
N VAL A 167 -7.76 3.36 18.21
CA VAL A 167 -6.40 3.16 18.71
C VAL A 167 -6.38 2.28 19.97
N ASN A 168 -7.31 2.46 20.90
CA ASN A 168 -7.44 1.60 22.08
C ASN A 168 -7.67 0.11 21.72
N GLN A 169 -8.54 -0.15 20.75
CA GLN A 169 -8.85 -1.49 20.27
C GLN A 169 -7.66 -2.11 19.54
N LEU A 170 -6.93 -1.33 18.74
CA LEU A 170 -5.72 -1.79 18.07
C LEU A 170 -4.64 -2.17 19.10
N ILE A 171 -4.42 -1.32 20.12
CA ILE A 171 -3.46 -1.61 21.21
C ILE A 171 -3.80 -2.93 21.89
N LEU A 172 -5.06 -3.12 22.30
CA LEU A 172 -5.48 -4.36 22.97
C LEU A 172 -5.37 -5.59 22.06
N LEU A 173 -5.69 -5.44 20.77
CA LEU A 173 -5.52 -6.50 19.79
C LEU A 173 -4.05 -6.91 19.67
N LEU A 174 -3.14 -5.94 19.48
CA LEU A 174 -1.71 -6.22 19.32
C LEU A 174 -1.10 -6.83 20.59
N ASP A 175 -1.44 -6.31 21.77
CA ASP A 175 -0.93 -6.82 23.06
C ASP A 175 -1.38 -8.26 23.33
N SER A 176 -2.54 -8.67 22.79
CA SER A 176 -3.05 -10.05 22.96
C SER A 176 -2.15 -11.13 22.35
N PHE A 177 -1.22 -10.78 21.47
CA PHE A 177 -0.23 -11.70 20.89
C PHE A 177 1.07 -11.79 21.71
N ILE A 178 1.21 -11.00 22.77
CA ILE A 178 2.45 -10.83 23.50
C ILE A 178 2.34 -11.52 24.86
N PRO A 179 3.37 -12.27 25.30
CA PRO A 179 3.39 -12.82 26.65
C PRO A 179 3.33 -11.69 27.72
N PRO A 180 2.84 -11.97 28.92
CA PRO A 180 2.80 -10.99 30.01
C PRO A 180 4.24 -10.66 30.47
N VAL A 181 4.80 -9.61 29.90
CA VAL A 181 6.13 -9.07 30.22
C VAL A 181 5.96 -7.66 30.77
N ASN A 182 6.75 -7.32 31.80
CA ASN A 182 6.77 -5.97 32.34
C ASN A 182 7.53 -5.03 31.41
N PRO A 183 7.03 -3.81 31.14
CA PRO A 183 7.77 -2.83 30.36
C PRO A 183 9.05 -2.42 31.09
N GLU A 184 10.13 -2.25 30.33
CA GLU A 184 11.44 -1.87 30.88
C GLU A 184 11.46 -0.42 31.39
N ASN A 185 10.59 0.42 30.86
CA ASN A 185 10.56 1.86 31.11
C ASN A 185 9.17 2.32 31.57
N ASN A 186 9.16 3.33 32.45
CA ASN A 186 7.96 4.06 32.82
C ASN A 186 7.68 5.16 31.80
N PHE A 187 6.69 4.94 30.94
CA PHE A 187 6.28 5.94 29.95
C PHE A 187 5.25 6.91 30.54
N ARG A 188 5.22 8.14 30.01
CA ARG A 188 4.20 9.14 30.35
C ARG A 188 3.36 9.41 29.12
N PHE A 189 2.04 9.34 29.27
CA PHE A 189 1.10 9.58 28.18
C PHE A 189 0.13 10.68 28.59
N LYS A 190 -0.19 11.57 27.65
CA LYS A 190 -1.11 12.69 27.90
C LYS A 190 -2.55 12.22 28.11
N TYR A 191 -2.97 11.21 27.35
CA TYR A 191 -4.37 10.74 27.32
C TYR A 191 -4.57 9.36 27.96
N ILE A 192 -3.49 8.66 28.37
CA ILE A 192 -3.58 7.33 29.02
C ILE A 192 -3.02 7.42 30.43
N LYS A 193 -3.92 7.36 31.44
CA LYS A 193 -3.55 7.37 32.86
C LYS A 193 -2.87 6.06 33.26
N MET A 194 -1.92 6.10 34.21
CA MET A 194 -1.19 4.91 34.70
C MET A 194 -2.09 3.80 35.26
N ASN A 195 -3.23 4.15 35.85
CA ASN A 195 -4.20 3.19 36.39
C ASN A 195 -5.25 2.73 35.36
N SER A 196 -5.11 3.13 34.08
CA SER A 196 -5.99 2.69 33.00
C SER A 196 -5.62 1.29 32.52
N TYR A 197 -6.62 0.52 32.07
CA TYR A 197 -6.43 -0.78 31.44
C TYR A 197 -5.56 -0.73 30.17
N LEU A 198 -5.37 0.45 29.56
CA LEU A 198 -4.53 0.64 28.37
C LEU A 198 -3.06 0.91 28.67
N TYR A 199 -2.72 1.36 29.89
CA TYR A 199 -1.37 1.83 30.18
C TYR A 199 -0.34 0.71 30.00
N LEU A 200 -0.59 -0.44 30.61
CA LEU A 200 0.32 -1.57 30.56
C LEU A 200 0.42 -2.18 29.15
N PRO A 201 -0.68 -2.48 28.42
CA PRO A 201 -0.62 -2.93 27.03
C PRO A 201 0.19 -2.00 26.13
N TYR A 202 -0.07 -0.69 26.18
CA TYR A 202 0.63 0.25 25.31
C TYR A 202 2.12 0.36 25.67
N SER A 203 2.44 0.42 26.97
CA SER A 203 3.83 0.45 27.44
C SER A 203 4.61 -0.78 26.99
N ARG A 204 4.00 -1.97 27.04
CA ARG A 204 4.63 -3.22 26.59
C ARG A 204 4.89 -3.20 25.08
N LEU A 205 3.91 -2.76 24.29
CA LEU A 205 4.05 -2.64 22.84
C LEU A 205 5.18 -1.68 22.44
N ILE A 206 5.34 -0.58 23.17
CA ILE A 206 6.47 0.35 22.97
C ILE A 206 7.79 -0.30 23.38
N SER A 207 7.88 -0.90 24.57
CA SER A 207 9.11 -1.57 25.03
C SER A 207 9.61 -2.66 24.08
N LEU A 208 8.71 -3.34 23.37
CA LEU A 208 9.05 -4.39 22.40
C LEU A 208 9.30 -3.85 20.97
N ASN A 209 9.26 -2.53 20.79
CA ASN A 209 9.28 -1.83 19.49
C ASN A 209 8.23 -2.37 18.51
N ILE A 210 7.03 -2.69 19.02
CA ILE A 210 5.87 -3.00 18.18
C ILE A 210 5.20 -1.72 17.72
N LEU A 211 4.99 -0.77 18.65
CA LEU A 211 4.51 0.57 18.39
C LEU A 211 5.59 1.61 18.67
N GLU A 212 5.57 2.71 17.92
CA GLU A 212 6.39 3.89 18.21
C GLU A 212 5.81 4.63 19.43
N TYR A 213 6.68 5.22 20.25
CA TYR A 213 6.25 6.05 21.36
C TYR A 213 5.63 7.35 20.84
N ASP A 214 4.35 7.54 21.16
CA ASP A 214 3.63 8.81 20.97
C ASP A 214 3.01 9.23 22.32
N GLU A 215 3.52 10.35 22.86
CA GLU A 215 3.02 10.94 24.11
C GLU A 215 1.58 11.48 23.98
N ASN A 216 1.18 11.85 22.76
CA ASN A 216 -0.08 12.50 22.43
C ASN A 216 -1.09 11.51 21.83
N ILE A 217 -0.81 10.21 21.89
CA ILE A 217 -1.69 9.18 21.33
C ILE A 217 -3.10 9.32 21.90
N ASN A 218 -4.08 9.49 21.02
CA ASN A 218 -5.49 9.58 21.41
C ASN A 218 -6.16 8.19 21.30
N PRO A 219 -6.50 7.52 22.41
CA PRO A 219 -7.05 6.17 22.37
C PRO A 219 -8.42 6.08 21.69
N GLU A 220 -9.17 7.17 21.64
CA GLU A 220 -10.52 7.23 21.06
C GLU A 220 -10.52 7.59 19.58
N ALA A 221 -9.38 8.01 19.03
CA ALA A 221 -9.23 8.25 17.60
C ALA A 221 -9.28 6.93 16.81
N SER A 222 -9.69 7.00 15.54
CA SER A 222 -9.53 5.89 14.61
C SER A 222 -8.04 5.60 14.41
N ALA A 223 -7.65 4.33 14.52
CA ALA A 223 -6.32 3.91 14.15
C ALA A 223 -6.16 3.96 12.62
N THR A 224 -4.93 4.19 12.16
CA THR A 224 -4.66 4.26 10.72
C THR A 224 -4.23 2.91 10.15
N LEU A 225 -4.42 2.75 8.84
CA LEU A 225 -3.94 1.60 8.07
C LEU A 225 -2.43 1.40 8.27
N SER A 226 -1.66 2.49 8.14
CA SER A 226 -0.20 2.45 8.24
C SER A 226 0.30 2.12 9.64
N GLN A 227 -0.35 2.66 10.69
CA GLN A 227 -0.04 2.35 12.08
C GLN A 227 -0.23 0.85 12.36
N ALA A 228 -1.38 0.29 11.97
CA ALA A 228 -1.65 -1.13 12.15
C ALA A 228 -0.68 -2.00 11.34
N LEU A 229 -0.43 -1.67 10.07
CA LEU A 229 0.46 -2.46 9.22
C LEU A 229 1.89 -2.51 9.75
N ARG A 230 2.45 -1.39 10.20
CA ARG A 230 3.79 -1.36 10.83
C ARG A 230 3.81 -2.22 12.09
N ALA A 231 2.79 -2.08 12.95
CA ALA A 231 2.72 -2.85 14.19
C ALA A 231 2.60 -4.36 13.95
N ILE A 232 1.73 -4.79 13.02
CA ILE A 232 1.58 -6.19 12.63
C ILE A 232 2.89 -6.74 12.06
N THR A 233 3.57 -5.95 11.23
CA THR A 233 4.87 -6.33 10.67
C THR A 233 5.93 -6.50 11.76
N ASN A 234 5.96 -5.58 12.73
CA ASN A 234 6.85 -5.68 13.88
C ASN A 234 6.54 -6.91 14.75
N LEU A 235 5.27 -7.22 15.00
CA LEU A 235 4.88 -8.43 15.72
C LEU A 235 5.38 -9.69 15.02
N LYS A 236 5.21 -9.77 13.70
CA LYS A 236 5.72 -10.88 12.90
C LYS A 236 7.25 -10.98 12.97
N ASN A 237 7.96 -9.87 12.77
CA ASN A 237 9.42 -9.85 12.79
C ASN A 237 10.00 -10.23 14.17
N ARG A 238 9.25 -9.97 15.24
CA ARG A 238 9.59 -10.40 16.61
C ARG A 238 9.18 -11.85 16.92
N GLY A 239 8.52 -12.54 16.00
CA GLY A 239 8.12 -13.94 16.16
C GLY A 239 6.83 -14.15 16.97
N PHE A 240 6.06 -13.09 17.24
CA PHE A 240 4.78 -13.18 17.97
C PHE A 240 3.62 -13.63 17.07
N LEU A 241 3.76 -13.50 15.74
CA LEU A 241 2.80 -14.04 14.78
C LEU A 241 3.47 -15.18 14.00
N LYS A 242 2.79 -16.34 13.94
CA LYS A 242 3.22 -17.53 13.20
C LYS A 242 2.17 -17.94 12.18
#